data_AF-A0A8H9HEF4-F1
#
_entry.id   AF-A0A8H9HEF4-F1
#
_cell.length_a   1.000
_cell.length_b   1.000
_cell.length_c   1.000
_cell.angle_alpha   90.00
_cell.angle_beta   90.00
_cell.angle_gamma   90.00
#
_symmetry.space_group_name_H-M   'P 1'
#
loop_
_entity.id
_entity.type
_entity.pdbx_description
1 polymer ?
#
loop_
_entity_poly.entity_id
_entity_poly.type
_entity_poly.pdbx_seq_one_letter_code
_entity_poly.pdbx_strand_id
1 'polypeptide(L)'
;MDPAVIAKLLSASPPERGLSQLTEREYQVLGLMAEGLSNQAIGRRLFPSDSAVGKYTTSMFGKLRIADDDDTNRRVRAALTYLNQP
;
A
#
# COMPACT_ATOMS: atom_id res chain seq x y z
N MET A 1 -31.74 4.73 8.00
CA MET A 1 -30.38 4.16 7.89
C MET A 1 -30.38 3.25 6.67
N ASP A 2 -29.97 3.79 5.54
CA ASP A 2 -30.13 3.20 4.22
C ASP A 2 -29.19 1.99 3.99
N PRO A 3 -29.70 0.81 3.62
CA PRO A 3 -28.88 -0.39 3.39
C PRO A 3 -27.91 -0.25 2.21
N ALA A 4 -28.14 0.70 1.29
CA ALA A 4 -27.24 1.00 0.19
C ALA A 4 -25.92 1.64 0.65
N VAL A 5 -25.92 2.40 1.75
CA VAL A 5 -24.71 2.99 2.34
C VAL A 5 -23.87 1.90 3.01
N ILE A 6 -24.52 0.93 3.64
CA ILE A 6 -23.89 -0.23 4.28
C ILE A 6 -23.20 -1.11 3.23
N ALA A 7 -23.83 -1.34 2.07
CA ALA A 7 -23.21 -2.07 0.97
C ALA A 7 -21.98 -1.36 0.39
N LYS A 8 -22.00 -0.02 0.30
CA LYS A 8 -20.81 0.76 -0.14
C LYS A 8 -19.69 0.69 0.90
N LEU A 9 -20.02 0.70 2.20
CA LEU A 9 -19.07 0.52 3.30
C LEU A 9 -18.48 -0.91 3.34
N LEU A 10 -19.28 -1.94 3.03
CA LEU A 10 -18.82 -3.35 2.92
C LEU A 10 -18.11 -3.67 1.59
N SER A 11 -18.33 -2.87 0.54
CA SER A 11 -17.64 -2.99 -0.75
C SER A 11 -16.22 -2.44 -0.72
N ALA A 12 -15.91 -1.58 0.27
CA ALA A 12 -14.55 -1.32 0.69
C ALA A 12 -14.04 -2.61 1.37
N SER A 13 -13.51 -3.53 0.56
CA SER A 13 -12.84 -4.75 1.01
C SER A 13 -12.05 -4.45 2.28
N PRO A 14 -12.16 -5.26 3.36
CA PRO A 14 -11.33 -5.09 4.54
C PRO A 14 -9.85 -5.03 4.10
N PRO A 15 -9.05 -4.12 4.68
CA PRO A 15 -7.67 -3.87 4.26
C PRO A 15 -6.80 -5.14 4.27
N GLU A 16 -7.19 -6.15 5.06
CA GLU A 16 -6.61 -7.48 5.10
C GLU A 16 -6.51 -8.18 3.73
N ARG A 17 -7.49 -8.00 2.82
CA ARG A 17 -7.45 -8.67 1.51
C ARG A 17 -6.42 -8.07 0.55
N GLY A 18 -6.04 -6.81 0.74
CA GLY A 18 -5.06 -6.12 -0.11
C GLY A 18 -3.64 -6.55 0.22
N LEU A 19 -3.32 -6.67 1.51
CA LEU A 19 -1.98 -7.03 1.97
C LEU A 19 -1.64 -8.50 1.68
N SER A 20 -2.60 -9.41 1.80
CA SER A 20 -2.40 -10.84 1.49
C SER A 20 -2.09 -11.12 0.02
N GLN A 21 -2.30 -10.15 -0.88
CA GLN A 21 -1.96 -10.25 -2.30
C GLN A 21 -0.56 -9.72 -2.62
N LEU A 22 0.11 -9.11 -1.64
CA LEU A 22 1.47 -8.62 -1.80
C LEU A 22 2.44 -9.79 -1.78
N THR A 23 3.42 -9.73 -2.67
CA THR A 23 4.60 -10.58 -2.60
C THR A 23 5.44 -10.19 -1.38
N GLU A 24 6.31 -11.11 -0.94
CA GLU A 24 7.21 -10.85 0.17
C GLU A 24 8.04 -9.57 -0.01
N ARG A 25 8.47 -9.27 -1.25
CA ARG A 25 9.21 -8.05 -1.58
C ARG A 25 8.35 -6.79 -1.49
N GLU A 26 7.12 -6.83 -1.98
CA GLU A 26 6.19 -5.69 -1.86
C GLU A 26 5.85 -5.43 -0.39
N TYR A 27 5.65 -6.48 0.40
CA TYR A 27 5.39 -6.38 1.83
C TYR A 27 6.57 -5.75 2.59
N GLN A 28 7.80 -6.18 2.31
CA GLN A 28 9.01 -5.56 2.87
C GLN A 28 9.14 -4.08 2.50
N VAL A 29 8.89 -3.74 1.22
CA VAL A 29 8.90 -2.34 0.76
C VAL A 29 7.82 -1.52 1.48
N LEU A 30 6.64 -2.10 1.71
CA LEU A 30 5.55 -1.43 2.42
C LEU A 30 5.88 -1.15 3.88
N GLY A 31 6.48 -2.11 4.59
CA GLY A 31 6.89 -1.91 5.99
C GLY A 31 7.89 -0.77 6.12
N LEU A 32 8.93 -0.75 5.28
CA LEU A 32 9.91 0.34 5.27
C LEU A 32 9.30 1.69 4.84
N MET A 33 8.32 1.67 3.94
CA MET A 33 7.56 2.87 3.58
C MET A 33 6.73 3.38 4.76
N ALA A 34 6.15 2.48 5.57
CA ALA A 34 5.40 2.84 6.77
C ALA A 34 6.30 3.40 7.88
N GLU A 35 7.57 3.01 7.93
CA GLU A 35 8.61 3.68 8.75
C GLU A 35 8.96 5.10 8.26
N GLY A 36 8.44 5.52 7.10
CA GLY A 36 8.73 6.83 6.50
C GLY A 36 9.98 6.87 5.62
N LEU A 37 10.51 5.71 5.21
CA LEU A 37 11.71 5.67 4.38
C LEU A 37 11.45 6.04 2.91
N SER A 38 12.41 6.74 2.31
CA SER A 38 12.40 7.05 0.88
C SER A 38 12.77 5.83 0.04
N ASN A 39 12.43 5.83 -1.26
CA ASN A 39 12.81 4.74 -2.17
C ASN A 39 14.32 4.47 -2.18
N GLN A 40 15.14 5.52 -2.07
CA GLN A 40 16.58 5.39 -2.00
C GLN A 40 17.03 4.68 -0.72
N ALA A 41 16.43 5.02 0.42
CA ALA A 41 16.72 4.35 1.69
C ALA A 41 16.24 2.89 1.67
N ILE A 42 15.08 2.61 1.07
CA ILE A 42 14.54 1.26 0.87
C ILE A 42 15.47 0.43 -0.03
N GLY A 43 15.93 1.01 -1.15
CA GLY A 43 16.88 0.37 -2.06
C GLY A 43 18.20 0.01 -1.38
N ARG A 44 18.70 0.88 -0.51
CA ARG A 44 19.89 0.62 0.30
C ARG A 44 19.69 -0.50 1.33
N ARG A 45 18.50 -0.65 1.92
CA ARG A 45 18.21 -1.69 2.93
C ARG A 45 17.94 -3.07 2.33
N LEU A 46 17.17 -3.12 1.24
CA LEU A 46 16.74 -4.39 0.64
C LEU A 46 17.67 -4.87 -0.50
N PHE A 47 18.64 -4.03 -0.90
CA PHE A 47 19.50 -4.19 -2.08
C PHE A 47 18.85 -4.25 -3.48
N PRO A 48 17.59 -3.82 -3.74
CA PRO A 48 17.11 -3.60 -5.10
C PRO A 48 17.61 -2.25 -5.65
N SER A 49 17.64 -2.12 -6.97
CA SER A 49 17.82 -0.80 -7.60
C SER A 49 16.63 0.11 -7.31
N ASP A 50 16.84 1.44 -7.31
CA ASP A 50 15.76 2.43 -7.14
C ASP A 50 14.60 2.20 -8.13
N SER A 51 14.93 1.81 -9.36
CA SER A 51 13.94 1.47 -10.39
C SER A 51 13.10 0.24 -10.02
N ALA A 52 13.70 -0.76 -9.37
CA ALA A 52 12.97 -1.92 -8.88
C ALA A 52 12.05 -1.55 -7.71
N VAL A 53 12.48 -0.68 -6.79
CA VAL A 53 11.60 -0.14 -5.73
C VAL A 53 10.39 0.57 -6.33
N GLY A 54 10.60 1.39 -7.37
CA GLY A 54 9.52 2.03 -8.12
C GLY A 54 8.50 1.03 -8.67
N LYS A 55 8.98 -0.05 -9.30
CA LYS A 55 8.11 -1.12 -9.82
C LYS A 55 7.31 -1.81 -8.72
N TYR A 56 7.94 -2.14 -7.59
CA TYR A 56 7.24 -2.72 -6.45
C TYR A 56 6.17 -1.77 -5.90
N THR A 57 6.46 -0.47 -5.79
CA THR A 57 5.46 0.50 -5.31
C THR A 57 4.25 0.61 -6.24
N THR A 58 4.46 0.68 -7.56
CA THR A 58 3.35 0.76 -8.52
C THR A 58 2.50 -0.52 -8.52
N SER A 59 3.15 -1.69 -8.52
CA SER A 59 2.47 -2.99 -8.45
C SER A 59 1.65 -3.11 -7.15
N MET A 60 2.25 -2.75 -6.03
CA MET A 60 1.60 -2.75 -4.72
C MET A 60 0.40 -1.81 -4.66
N PHE A 61 0.48 -0.58 -5.19
CA PHE A 61 -0.67 0.33 -5.19
C PHE A 61 -1.85 -0.24 -5.98
N GLY A 62 -1.58 -0.91 -7.11
CA GLY A 62 -2.62 -1.62 -7.86
C GLY A 62 -3.27 -2.74 -7.03
N LYS A 63 -2.45 -3.55 -6.34
CA LYS A 63 -2.94 -4.66 -5.48
C LYS A 63 -3.73 -4.17 -4.26
N LEU A 64 -3.28 -3.07 -3.66
CA LEU A 64 -3.97 -2.39 -2.57
C LEU A 64 -5.18 -1.57 -3.03
N ARG A 65 -5.46 -1.54 -4.34
CA ARG A 65 -6.55 -0.76 -4.96
C ARG A 65 -6.51 0.71 -4.55
N ILE A 66 -5.31 1.27 -4.40
CA ILE A 66 -5.13 2.69 -4.09
C ILE A 66 -5.26 3.46 -5.40
N ALA A 67 -6.37 4.20 -5.52
CA ALA A 67 -6.61 5.06 -6.66
C ALA A 67 -5.54 6.16 -6.77
N ASP A 68 -5.24 6.55 -8.01
CA ASP A 68 -4.59 7.83 -8.30
C ASP A 68 -5.58 8.93 -7.92
N ASP A 69 -5.19 9.81 -7.03
CA ASP A 69 -6.02 10.88 -6.50
C ASP A 69 -5.11 12.08 -6.25
N ASP A 70 -5.44 13.22 -6.84
CA ASP A 70 -4.61 14.43 -6.75
C ASP A 70 -4.60 15.02 -5.33
N ASP A 71 -5.62 14.71 -4.51
CA ASP A 71 -5.76 15.23 -3.16
C ASP A 71 -5.04 14.37 -2.11
N THR A 72 -4.69 13.11 -2.43
CA THR A 72 -4.09 12.18 -1.46
C THR A 72 -2.79 11.53 -1.90
N ASN A 73 -1.83 11.50 -0.98
CA ASN A 73 -0.56 10.82 -1.22
C ASN A 73 -0.73 9.29 -1.12
N ARG A 74 -0.57 8.60 -2.26
CA ARG A 74 -0.68 7.13 -2.34
C ARG A 74 0.26 6.38 -1.40
N ARG A 75 1.47 6.91 -1.14
CA ARG A 75 2.40 6.29 -0.18
C ARG A 75 1.86 6.36 1.24
N VAL A 76 1.32 7.52 1.63
CA VAL A 76 0.74 7.70 2.96
C VAL A 76 -0.47 6.79 3.13
N ARG A 77 -1.35 6.68 2.11
CA ARG A 77 -2.47 5.73 2.14
C ARG A 77 -2.02 4.28 2.27
N ALA A 78 -0.96 3.89 1.55
CA ALA A 78 -0.39 2.55 1.66
C ALA A 78 0.18 2.29 3.07
N ALA A 79 0.95 3.22 3.61
CA ALA A 79 1.49 3.16 4.96
C ALA A 79 0.39 3.05 6.03
N LEU A 80 -0.66 3.87 5.94
CA LEU A 80 -1.81 3.79 6.85
C LEU A 80 -2.55 2.46 6.73
N THR A 81 -2.64 1.90 5.52
CA THR A 81 -3.25 0.57 5.30
C THR A 81 -2.46 -0.53 6.00
N TYR A 82 -1.13 -0.43 5.99
CA TYR A 82 -0.21 -1.34 6.69
C TYR A 82 -0.27 -1.19 8.22
N LEU A 83 -0.31 0.04 8.73
CA LEU A 83 -0.32 0.33 10.18
C LEU A 83 -1.68 0.08 10.84
N ASN A 84 -2.77 0.14 10.07
CA ASN A 84 -4.12 -0.15 10.55
C ASN A 84 -4.46 -1.65 10.48
N GLN A 85 -3.46 -2.52 10.31
CA GLN A 85 -3.63 -3.96 10.52
C GLN A 85 -3.62 -4.25 12.03
N PRO A 86 -4.55 -5.07 12.54
CA PRO A 86 -4.56 -5.49 13.94
C PRO A 86 -3.38 -6.39 14.32
#